data_AF-A0A2G2MSH1-F1
#
_entry.id   AF-A0A2G2MSH1-F1
#
_cell.length_a   1.000
_cell.length_b   1.000
_cell.length_c   1.000
_cell.angle_alpha   90.00
_cell.angle_beta   90.00
_cell.angle_gamma   90.00
#
_symmetry.space_group_name_H-M   'P 1'
#
loop_
_entity.id
_entity.type
_entity.pdbx_description
1 polymer ?
#
loop_
_entity_poly.entity_id
_entity_poly.type
_entity_poly.pdbx_seq_one_letter_code
_entity_poly.pdbx_strand_id
1 'polypeptide(L)' 'MKDSKKDEIYISDKKIAKLAKRLSKTFSLSEEEALEVIYEEWDLVESLFHAHTKVKEVHAHLVDEINYTYMIA' A
#
# COMPACT_ATOMS: atom_id res chain seq x y z
N MET A 1 18.33 -18.56 20.44
CA MET A 1 18.27 -17.78 19.17
C MET A 1 16.96 -17.02 19.22
N LYS A 2 16.98 -15.68 19.09
CA LYS A 2 15.75 -14.89 19.04
C LYS A 2 15.15 -15.10 17.65
N ASP A 3 14.12 -15.92 17.58
CA ASP A 3 13.26 -16.00 16.39
C ASP A 3 12.58 -14.63 16.24
N SER A 4 13.13 -13.79 15.35
CA SER A 4 12.44 -12.62 14.84
C SER A 4 11.25 -13.11 14.03
N LYS A 5 10.15 -13.45 14.71
CA LYS A 5 8.84 -13.56 14.08
C LYS A 5 8.62 -12.24 13.36
N LYS A 6 8.64 -12.29 12.03
CA LYS A 6 7.95 -11.28 11.23
C LYS A 6 6.52 -11.32 11.76
N ASP A 7 6.13 -10.30 12.52
CA ASP A 7 4.75 -10.14 12.94
C ASP A 7 3.94 -9.98 11.66
N GLU A 8 3.36 -11.07 11.14
CA GLU A 8 2.47 -11.02 9.99
C GLU A 8 1.38 -9.99 10.30
N ILE A 9 1.46 -8.79 9.68
CA ILE A 9 0.42 -7.80 9.90
C ILE A 9 -0.80 -8.26 9.14
N TYR A 10 -1.84 -8.57 9.90
CA TYR A 10 -3.16 -8.73 9.35
C TYR A 10 -3.72 -7.36 8.93
N ILE A 11 -3.51 -6.99 7.67
CA ILE A 11 -4.15 -5.82 7.06
C ILE A 11 -5.58 -6.22 6.72
N SER A 12 -6.55 -5.70 7.49
CA SER A 12 -7.97 -5.98 7.22
C SER A 12 -8.38 -5.57 5.80
N ASP A 13 -9.25 -6.35 5.15
CA ASP A 13 -9.82 -6.04 3.83
C ASP A 13 -10.42 -4.63 3.73
N LYS A 14 -11.00 -4.13 4.83
CA LYS A 14 -11.52 -2.77 4.91
C LYS A 14 -10.44 -1.69 4.74
N LYS A 15 -9.21 -1.94 5.20
CA LYS A 15 -8.07 -1.05 5.00
C LYS A 15 -7.59 -1.14 3.55
N ILE A 16 -7.51 -2.35 2.99
CA ILE A 16 -7.15 -2.59 1.58
C ILE A 16 -8.12 -1.89 0.64
N ALA A 17 -9.43 -2.11 0.79
CA ALA A 17 -10.46 -1.46 -0.02
C ALA A 17 -10.43 0.07 0.08
N LYS A 18 -10.12 0.62 1.28
CA LYS A 18 -9.94 2.07 1.46
C LYS A 18 -8.68 2.60 0.78
N LEU A 19 -7.61 1.83 0.77
CA LEU A 19 -6.37 2.17 0.09
C LEU A 19 -6.59 2.14 -1.43
N ALA A 20 -7.20 1.08 -1.96
CA ALA A 20 -7.55 0.94 -3.37
C ALA A 20 -8.40 2.11 -3.87
N LYS A 21 -9.45 2.46 -3.13
CA LYS A 21 -10.31 3.62 -3.45
C LYS A 21 -9.59 4.97 -3.46
N ARG A 22 -8.46 5.09 -2.75
CA ARG A 22 -7.64 6.31 -2.75
C ARG A 22 -6.65 6.32 -3.91
N LEU A 23 -6.02 5.19 -4.18
CA LEU A 23 -5.10 5.01 -5.31
C LEU A 23 -5.84 5.18 -6.64
N SER A 24 -7.03 4.57 -6.78
CA SER A 24 -7.86 4.69 -7.98
C SER A 24 -8.13 6.15 -8.35
N LYS A 25 -8.44 6.99 -7.35
CA LYS A 25 -8.63 8.44 -7.56
C LYS A 25 -7.33 9.19 -7.86
N THR A 26 -6.21 8.75 -7.28
CA THR A 26 -4.92 9.45 -7.43
C THR A 26 -4.33 9.22 -8.82
N PHE A 27 -4.38 7.98 -9.29
CA PHE A 27 -3.83 7.57 -10.58
C PHE A 27 -4.88 7.49 -11.69
N SER A 28 -6.12 7.91 -11.41
CA SER A 28 -7.26 7.82 -12.34
C SER A 28 -7.47 6.41 -12.91
N LEU A 29 -7.31 5.41 -12.05
CA LEU A 29 -7.55 3.99 -12.32
C LEU A 29 -8.95 3.58 -11.83
N SER A 30 -9.41 2.40 -12.25
CA SER A 30 -10.52 1.71 -11.61
C SER A 30 -10.14 1.22 -10.20
N GLU A 31 -11.13 0.86 -9.37
CA GLU A 31 -10.85 0.26 -8.06
C GLU A 31 -10.22 -1.14 -8.19
N GLU A 32 -10.47 -1.87 -9.29
CA GLU A 32 -9.88 -3.18 -9.58
C GLU A 32 -8.40 -3.07 -9.94
N GLU A 33 -8.05 -2.19 -10.90
CA GLU A 33 -6.64 -1.90 -11.24
C GLU A 33 -5.87 -1.39 -10.01
N ALA A 34 -6.50 -0.58 -9.15
CA ALA A 34 -5.87 -0.11 -7.92
C ALA A 34 -5.66 -1.24 -6.88
N LEU A 35 -6.50 -2.29 -6.88
CA LEU A 35 -6.29 -3.48 -6.07
C LEU A 35 -5.15 -4.33 -6.62
N GLU A 36 -5.05 -4.47 -7.95
CA GLU A 36 -3.95 -5.15 -8.62
C GLU A 36 -2.61 -4.51 -8.22
N VAL A 37 -2.49 -3.18 -8.32
CA VAL A 37 -1.30 -2.44 -7.86
C VAL A 37 -0.96 -2.71 -6.39
N ILE A 38 -1.97 -2.77 -5.51
CA ILE A 38 -1.74 -3.07 -4.08
C ILE A 38 -1.16 -4.48 -3.88
N TYR A 39 -1.66 -5.46 -4.62
CA TYR A 39 -1.21 -6.85 -4.49
C TYR A 39 0.11 -7.11 -5.22
N GLU A 40 0.38 -6.42 -6.32
CA GLU A 40 1.69 -6.43 -7.00
C GLU A 40 2.77 -5.82 -6.08
N GLU A 41 2.46 -4.71 -5.41
CA GLU A 41 3.36 -4.01 -4.49
C GLU A 41 3.20 -4.45 -3.02
N TRP A 42 2.77 -5.70 -2.78
CA TRP A 42 2.35 -6.14 -1.44
C TRP A 42 3.41 -5.96 -0.36
N ASP A 43 4.68 -6.27 -0.66
CA ASP A 43 5.78 -6.14 0.32
C ASP A 43 5.98 -4.67 0.77
N LEU A 44 5.82 -3.71 -0.15
CA LEU A 44 5.87 -2.28 0.15
C LEU A 44 4.64 -1.87 0.97
N VAL A 45 3.46 -2.30 0.55
CA VAL A 45 2.20 -2.01 1.25
C VAL A 45 2.24 -2.53 2.69
N GLU A 46 2.72 -3.77 2.89
CA GLU A 46 2.89 -4.38 4.21
C GLU A 46 3.86 -3.56 5.05
N SER A 47 5.03 -3.22 4.51
CA SER A 47 6.04 -2.38 5.18
C SER A 47 5.49 -1.01 5.59
N LEU A 48 4.69 -0.38 4.73
CA LEU A 48 4.05 0.89 5.01
C LEU A 48 2.97 0.76 6.09
N PHE A 49 2.20 -0.33 6.13
CA PHE A 49 1.24 -0.57 7.22
C PHE A 49 1.92 -0.95 8.54
N HIS A 50 3.13 -1.52 8.51
CA HIS A 50 3.99 -1.68 9.69
C HIS A 50 4.43 -0.33 10.24
N ALA A 51 4.89 0.57 9.37
CA ALA A 51 5.37 1.90 9.76
C ALA A 51 4.24 2.88 10.12
N HIS A 52 3.08 2.75 9.47
CA HIS A 52 1.96 3.67 9.56
C HIS A 52 0.64 2.94 9.80
N THR A 53 -0.05 3.29 10.87
CA THR A 53 -1.31 2.61 11.24
C THR A 53 -2.52 3.12 10.44
N LYS A 54 -2.43 4.31 9.84
CA LYS A 54 -3.53 4.99 9.14
C LYS A 54 -3.40 4.87 7.62
N VAL A 55 -4.48 4.44 6.99
CA VAL A 55 -4.58 4.32 5.51
C VAL A 55 -4.22 5.61 4.76
N LYS A 56 -4.48 6.79 5.32
CA LYS A 56 -4.12 8.07 4.68
C LYS A 56 -2.60 8.26 4.59
N GLU A 57 -1.87 7.85 5.63
CA GLU A 57 -0.40 7.96 5.69
C GLU A 57 0.22 6.93 4.74
N VAL A 58 -0.27 5.69 4.77
CA VAL A 58 0.13 4.64 3.82
C VAL A 58 -0.11 5.08 2.37
N HIS A 59 -1.29 5.64 2.08
CA HIS A 59 -1.61 6.15 0.74
C HIS A 59 -0.62 7.22 0.27
N ALA A 60 -0.27 8.19 1.12
CA ALA A 60 0.67 9.25 0.76
C ALA A 60 2.05 8.67 0.42
N HIS A 61 2.59 7.83 1.29
CA HIS A 61 3.92 7.23 1.08
C HIS A 61 3.94 6.28 -0.12
N LEU A 62 2.90 5.46 -0.32
CA LEU A 62 2.83 4.56 -1.46
C LEU A 62 2.80 5.34 -2.79
N VAL A 63 2.07 6.46 -2.83
CA VAL A 63 2.05 7.34 -4.01
C VAL A 63 3.43 7.93 -4.28
N ASP A 64 4.13 8.40 -3.24
CA ASP A 64 5.49 8.94 -3.39
C ASP A 64 6.46 7.89 -3.94
N GLU A 65 6.41 6.66 -3.42
CA GLU A 65 7.26 5.54 -3.87
C GLU A 65 6.93 5.09 -5.30
N ILE A 66 5.64 4.97 -5.65
CA ILE A 66 5.21 4.63 -7.03
C ILE A 66 5.67 5.72 -8.00
N ASN A 67 5.48 6.99 -7.66
CA ASN A 67 5.93 8.10 -8.51
C ASN A 67 7.45 8.11 -8.65
N TYR A 68 8.20 7.87 -7.58
CA TYR A 68 9.65 7.79 -7.63
C TYR A 68 10.13 6.63 -8.51
N THR A 69 9.47 5.47 -8.42
CA THR A 69 9.87 4.24 -9.11
C THR A 69 9.48 4.25 -10.60
N TYR A 70 8.28 4.73 -10.92
CA TYR A 70 7.69 4.62 -12.26
C TYR A 70 7.64 5.94 -13.05
N MET A 71 7.72 7.09 -12.37
CA MET A 71 7.81 8.40 -13.00
C MET A 71 9.18 9.02 -12.74
N ILE A 72 10.21 8.41 -13.32
CA ILE A 72 11.53 9.03 -13.41
C ILE A 72 11.38 10.41 -14.08
N ALA A 73 11.90 11.43 -13.41
CA ALA A 73 12.06 12.81 -13.86
C ALA A 73 12.67 12.94 -15.27
#